data_AF-A0A3D1L249-F1
#
_entry.id   AF-A0A3D1L249-F1
#
_cell.length_a   1.000
_cell.length_b   1.000
_cell.length_c   1.000
_cell.angle_alpha   90.00
_cell.angle_beta   90.00
_cell.angle_gamma   90.00
#
_symmetry.space_group_name_H-M   'P 1'
#
loop_
_entity.id
_entity.type
_entity.pdbx_description
1 polymer ?
#
loop_
_entity_poly.entity_id
_entity_poly.type
_entity_poly.pdbx_seq_one_letter_code
_entity_poly.pdbx_strand_id
1 'polypeptide(L)'
;VALQNLNQIEEAKVFYSEVLKLNPDHPGANMSLGLIIYNDGGEVFLQKKKKYESIAKPDRVDYWEYEKGIEKGKTLYRQALPHLLKAYESGSYPDLKPLLFNIYVRLEQKDKAEPYR
;
A
#
# COMPACT_ATOMS: atom_id res chain seq x y z
N VAL A 1 -21.04 12.06 -0.10
CA VAL A 1 -19.83 11.96 0.74
C VAL A 1 -18.85 10.90 0.24
N ALA A 2 -19.15 9.58 0.26
CA ALA A 2 -18.17 8.55 -0.15
C ALA A 2 -17.66 8.66 -1.60
N LEU A 3 -18.53 8.93 -2.58
CA LEU A 3 -18.13 9.13 -3.98
C LEU A 3 -17.26 10.39 -4.19
N GLN A 4 -17.53 11.46 -3.42
CA GLN A 4 -16.73 12.69 -3.49
C GLN A 4 -15.31 12.44 -2.95
N ASN A 5 -15.18 11.69 -1.86
CA ASN A 5 -13.88 11.33 -1.29
C ASN A 5 -13.06 10.46 -2.27
N LEU A 6 -13.71 9.51 -2.96
CA LEU A 6 -13.03 8.71 -3.99
C LEU A 6 -12.54 9.58 -5.15
N ASN A 7 -13.35 10.54 -5.60
CA ASN A 7 -12.94 11.48 -6.65
C ASN A 7 -11.72 12.31 -6.21
N GLN A 8 -11.74 12.82 -4.97
CA GLN A 8 -10.62 13.57 -4.41
C GLN A 8 -9.34 12.74 -4.27
N ILE A 9 -9.46 11.45 -3.94
CA ILE A 9 -8.31 10.54 -3.86
C ILE A 9 -7.70 10.32 -5.25
N GLU A 10 -8.52 10.09 -6.28
CA GLU A 10 -8.02 9.91 -7.65
C GLU A 10 -7.40 11.20 -8.20
N GLU A 11 -8.00 12.36 -7.94
CA GLU A 11 -7.40 13.66 -8.25
C GLU A 11 -6.05 13.87 -7.55
N ALA A 12 -5.95 13.47 -6.28
CA ALA A 12 -4.70 13.55 -5.51
C ALA A 12 -3.62 12.65 -6.11
N LYS A 13 -3.95 11.42 -6.53
CA LYS A 13 -3.01 10.53 -7.21
C LYS A 13 -2.45 11.16 -8.49
N VAL A 14 -3.32 11.77 -9.30
CA VAL A 14 -2.91 12.47 -10.53
C VAL A 14 -2.00 13.64 -10.18
N PHE A 15 -2.42 14.50 -9.24
CA PHE A 15 -1.64 15.67 -8.83
C PHE A 15 -0.24 15.29 -8.35
N TYR A 16 -0.11 14.35 -7.41
CA TYR A 16 1.20 13.92 -6.92
C TYR A 16 2.03 13.22 -7.99
N SER A 17 1.39 12.51 -8.92
CA SER A 17 2.09 11.92 -10.06
C SER A 17 2.69 13.00 -10.97
N GLU A 18 1.98 14.09 -11.24
CA GLU A 18 2.53 15.24 -12.01
C GLU A 18 3.67 15.93 -11.26
N VAL A 19 3.57 16.10 -9.93
CA VAL A 19 4.68 16.62 -9.12
C VAL A 19 5.92 15.74 -9.25
N LEU A 20 5.74 14.41 -9.21
CA LEU A 20 6.84 13.46 -9.34
C LEU A 20 7.43 13.37 -10.76
N LYS A 21 6.68 13.75 -11.80
CA LYS A 21 7.26 13.92 -13.16
C LYS A 21 8.23 15.11 -13.20
N LEU A 22 7.94 16.19 -12.47
CA LEU A 22 8.80 17.37 -12.41
C LEU A 22 9.98 17.18 -11.44
N ASN A 23 9.73 16.55 -10.29
CA ASN A 23 10.75 16.22 -9.30
C ASN A 23 10.51 14.80 -8.74
N PRO A 24 11.19 13.78 -9.30
CA PRO A 24 11.03 12.38 -8.88
C PRO A 24 11.38 12.09 -7.42
N ASP A 25 12.13 12.98 -6.77
CA ASP A 25 12.61 12.83 -5.39
C ASP A 25 11.89 13.79 -4.43
N HIS A 26 10.81 14.44 -4.88
CA HIS A 26 10.01 15.33 -4.03
C HIS A 26 9.43 14.56 -2.82
N PRO A 27 9.90 14.83 -1.58
CA PRO A 27 9.58 13.97 -0.44
C PRO A 27 8.08 13.90 -0.13
N GLY A 28 7.39 15.05 -0.14
CA GLY A 28 5.97 15.11 0.22
C GLY A 28 5.04 14.46 -0.82
N ALA A 29 5.44 14.46 -2.09
CA ALA A 29 4.66 13.82 -3.15
C ALA A 29 4.85 12.31 -3.12
N ASN A 30 6.09 11.85 -2.91
CA ASN A 30 6.39 10.45 -2.64
C ASN A 30 5.67 9.94 -1.38
N MET A 31 5.69 10.70 -0.29
CA MET A 31 4.97 10.36 0.94
C MET A 31 3.46 10.23 0.69
N SER A 32 2.86 11.23 0.05
CA SER A 32 1.40 11.28 -0.13
C SER A 32 0.91 10.22 -1.11
N LEU A 33 1.57 10.07 -2.27
CA LEU A 33 1.22 9.03 -3.24
C LEU A 33 1.46 7.63 -2.67
N GLY A 34 2.59 7.42 -1.99
CA GLY A 34 2.92 6.16 -1.33
C GLY A 34 1.88 5.75 -0.28
N LEU A 35 1.42 6.69 0.55
CA LEU A 35 0.37 6.43 1.55
C LEU A 35 -0.97 6.08 0.93
N ILE A 36 -1.38 6.80 -0.13
CA ILE A 36 -2.62 6.50 -0.84
C ILE A 36 -2.59 5.07 -1.39
N ILE A 37 -1.52 4.69 -2.09
CA ILE A 37 -1.37 3.34 -2.65
C ILE A 37 -1.27 2.27 -1.55
N TYR A 38 -0.58 2.57 -0.44
CA TYR A 38 -0.51 1.67 0.72
C TYR A 38 -1.90 1.42 1.32
N ASN A 39 -2.72 2.46 1.48
CA ASN A 39 -4.07 2.33 2.01
C ASN A 39 -4.97 1.52 1.08
N ASP A 40 -4.87 1.74 -0.24
CA ASP A 40 -5.56 0.92 -1.25
C ASP A 40 -5.18 -0.58 -1.12
N GLY A 41 -3.89 -0.87 -0.94
CA GLY A 41 -3.40 -2.22 -0.69
C GLY A 41 -3.98 -2.83 0.59
N GLY A 42 -3.97 -2.07 1.68
CA GLY A 42 -4.53 -2.48 2.97
C GLY A 42 -6.03 -2.77 2.92
N GLU A 43 -6.80 -1.95 2.21
CA GLU A 43 -8.24 -2.17 2.05
C GLU A 43 -8.53 -3.44 1.25
N VAL A 44 -7.78 -3.71 0.17
CA VAL A 44 -7.89 -4.97 -0.58
C VAL A 44 -7.61 -6.16 0.32
N PHE A 45 -6.54 -6.12 1.11
CA PHE A 45 -6.22 -7.17 2.09
C PHE A 45 -7.36 -7.39 3.08
N LEU A 46 -7.87 -6.31 3.67
CA LEU A 46 -8.90 -6.37 4.70
C LEU A 46 -10.20 -6.96 4.13
N GLN A 47 -10.62 -6.52 2.95
CA GLN A 47 -11.83 -7.03 2.30
C GLN A 47 -11.72 -8.52 1.95
N LYS A 48 -10.58 -8.94 1.40
CA LYS A 48 -10.36 -10.34 1.02
C LYS A 48 -10.32 -11.26 2.23
N LYS A 49 -9.64 -10.84 3.30
CA LYS A 49 -9.61 -11.55 4.57
C LYS A 49 -11.01 -11.67 5.19
N LYS A 50 -11.74 -10.55 5.33
CA LYS A 50 -13.12 -10.56 5.86
C LYS A 50 -14.03 -11.48 5.06
N LYS A 51 -13.95 -11.44 3.72
CA LYS A 51 -14.75 -12.30 2.85
C LYS A 51 -14.43 -13.77 3.12
N TYR A 52 -13.15 -14.16 3.12
CA TYR A 52 -12.74 -15.54 3.36
C TYR A 52 -13.15 -16.04 4.75
N GLU A 53 -12.97 -15.23 5.80
CA GLU A 53 -13.36 -15.57 7.17
C GLU A 53 -14.87 -15.72 7.37
N SER A 54 -15.70 -15.12 6.50
CA SER A 54 -17.16 -15.26 6.56
C SER A 54 -17.68 -16.59 6.01
N ILE A 55 -16.83 -17.38 5.35
CA ILE A 55 -17.22 -18.65 4.73
C ILE A 55 -17.13 -19.76 5.78
N ALA A 56 -18.25 -20.39 6.12
CA ALA A 56 -18.32 -21.37 7.20
C ALA A 56 -17.48 -22.64 6.94
N LYS A 57 -17.38 -23.07 5.68
CA LYS A 57 -16.60 -24.23 5.23
C LYS A 57 -15.95 -23.89 3.89
N PRO A 58 -14.84 -23.14 3.88
CA PRO A 58 -14.19 -22.74 2.64
C PRO A 58 -13.64 -23.96 1.92
N ASP A 59 -13.76 -23.95 0.60
CA ASP A 59 -13.17 -24.96 -0.26
C ASP A 59 -11.91 -24.46 -0.97
N ARG A 60 -11.40 -25.26 -1.91
CA ARG A 60 -10.21 -24.91 -2.68
C ARG A 60 -10.41 -23.67 -3.56
N VAL A 61 -11.61 -23.46 -4.09
CA VAL A 61 -11.95 -22.31 -4.95
C VAL A 61 -11.97 -21.04 -4.09
N ASP A 62 -12.57 -21.10 -2.91
CA ASP A 62 -12.57 -19.99 -1.95
C ASP A 62 -11.16 -19.58 -1.56
N TYR A 63 -10.29 -20.55 -1.27
CA TYR A 63 -8.88 -20.30 -0.94
C TYR A 63 -8.12 -19.68 -2.13
N TRP A 64 -8.35 -20.16 -3.35
CA TRP A 64 -7.72 -19.60 -4.54
C TRP A 64 -8.15 -18.14 -4.80
N GLU A 65 -9.43 -17.82 -4.63
CA GLU A 65 -9.94 -16.44 -4.75
C GLU A 65 -9.39 -15.52 -3.65
N TYR A 66 -9.21 -16.05 -2.44
CA TYR A 66 -8.53 -15.34 -1.35
C TYR A 66 -7.08 -15.01 -1.74
N GLU A 67 -6.27 -16.00 -2.12
CA GLU A 67 -4.87 -15.81 -2.51
C GLU A 67 -4.71 -14.84 -3.69
N LYS A 68 -5.57 -14.95 -4.71
CA LYS A 68 -5.59 -14.02 -5.85
C LYS A 68 -5.87 -12.58 -5.40
N GLY A 69 -6.77 -12.40 -4.44
CA GLY A 69 -7.06 -11.11 -3.83
C GLY A 69 -5.90 -10.56 -3.02
N ILE A 70 -5.24 -11.41 -2.24
CA ILE A 70 -4.03 -11.08 -1.47
C ILE A 70 -2.91 -10.62 -2.41
N GLU A 71 -2.70 -11.30 -3.53
CA GLU A 71 -1.66 -10.92 -4.50
C GLU A 71 -1.94 -9.56 -5.14
N LYS A 72 -3.21 -9.19 -5.34
CA LYS A 72 -3.57 -7.82 -5.76
C LYS A 72 -3.17 -6.79 -4.71
N GLY A 73 -3.40 -7.07 -3.43
CA GLY A 73 -2.94 -6.22 -2.33
C GLY A 73 -1.41 -6.11 -2.26
N LYS A 74 -0.70 -7.24 -2.41
CA LYS A 74 0.78 -7.28 -2.48
C LYS A 74 1.30 -6.43 -3.64
N THR A 75 0.64 -6.48 -4.81
CA THR A 75 1.00 -5.64 -5.96
C THR A 75 0.93 -4.15 -5.62
N LEU A 76 -0.11 -3.70 -4.92
CA LEU A 76 -0.22 -2.31 -4.48
C LEU A 76 0.87 -1.95 -3.47
N TYR A 77 1.19 -2.82 -2.52
CA TYR A 77 2.31 -2.60 -1.62
C TYR A 77 3.66 -2.49 -2.34
N ARG A 78 3.90 -3.29 -3.39
CA ARG A 78 5.10 -3.16 -4.22
C ARG A 78 5.15 -1.81 -4.96
N GLN A 79 4.01 -1.26 -5.36
CA GLN A 79 3.92 0.07 -5.98
C GLN A 79 4.14 1.19 -4.95
N ALA A 80 3.60 1.07 -3.74
CA ALA A 80 3.75 2.07 -2.68
C ALA A 80 5.19 2.14 -2.15
N LEU A 81 5.86 0.98 -2.05
CA LEU A 81 7.17 0.85 -1.42
C LEU A 81 8.24 1.83 -1.95
N PRO A 82 8.51 1.97 -3.26
CA PRO A 82 9.54 2.91 -3.74
C PRO A 82 9.24 4.36 -3.36
N HIS A 83 7.97 4.77 -3.35
CA HIS A 83 7.59 6.12 -2.94
C HIS A 83 7.82 6.34 -1.44
N LEU A 84 7.39 5.40 -0.61
CA LEU A 84 7.57 5.50 0.84
C LEU A 84 9.04 5.43 1.25
N LEU A 85 9.86 4.63 0.54
CA LEU A 85 11.31 4.60 0.74
C LEU A 85 11.96 5.94 0.42
N LYS A 86 11.67 6.53 -0.75
CA LYS A 86 12.20 7.86 -1.11
C LYS A 86 11.83 8.94 -0.09
N ALA A 87 10.58 8.92 0.38
CA ALA A 87 10.12 9.85 1.41
C ALA A 87 10.83 9.64 2.75
N TYR A 88 11.08 8.39 3.15
CA TYR A 88 11.82 8.06 4.36
C TYR A 88 13.30 8.46 4.25
N GLU A 89 13.94 8.13 3.14
CA GLU A 89 15.35 8.38 2.84
C GLU A 89 15.69 9.88 2.72
N SER A 90 14.70 10.73 2.42
CA SER A 90 14.89 12.19 2.46
C SER A 90 15.13 12.73 3.88
N GLY A 91 14.89 11.92 4.92
CA GLY A 91 14.95 12.33 6.33
C GLY A 91 13.76 13.17 6.79
N SER A 92 12.81 13.48 5.90
CA SER A 92 11.66 14.35 6.22
C SER A 92 10.52 13.60 6.92
N TYR A 93 10.48 12.27 6.82
CA TYR A 93 9.39 11.44 7.32
C TYR A 93 9.89 10.21 8.11
N PRO A 94 10.58 10.39 9.26
CA PRO A 94 11.08 9.28 10.06
C PRO A 94 9.97 8.34 10.57
N ASP A 95 8.76 8.87 10.74
CA ASP A 95 7.57 8.13 11.18
C ASP A 95 7.06 7.11 10.16
N LEU A 96 7.64 7.04 8.95
CA LEU A 96 7.36 5.99 7.98
C LEU A 96 8.00 4.65 8.32
N LYS A 97 8.94 4.61 9.27
CA LYS A 97 9.65 3.37 9.66
C LYS A 97 8.71 2.20 9.98
N PRO A 98 7.67 2.33 10.83
CA PRO A 98 6.74 1.23 11.12
C PRO A 98 5.92 0.81 9.89
N LEU A 99 5.65 1.75 8.98
CA LEU A 99 4.90 1.47 7.76
C LEU A 99 5.72 0.62 6.79
N LEU A 100 7.00 0.95 6.63
CA LEU A 100 7.94 0.17 5.83
C LEU A 100 8.13 -1.24 6.38
N PHE A 101 8.26 -1.38 7.71
CA PHE A 101 8.24 -2.69 8.38
C PHE A 101 7.00 -3.50 8.00
N ASN A 102 5.82 -2.90 8.15
CA ASN A 102 4.55 -3.56 7.84
C ASN A 102 4.46 -3.98 6.37
N ILE A 103 4.88 -3.13 5.44
CA ILE A 103 4.91 -3.48 4.01
C ILE A 103 5.78 -4.71 3.77
N TYR A 104 7.00 -4.73 4.28
CA TYR A 104 7.90 -5.86 4.09
C TYR A 104 7.36 -7.15 4.72
N VAL A 105 6.73 -7.07 5.89
CA VAL A 105 6.05 -8.23 6.51
C VAL A 105 4.90 -8.73 5.63
N ARG A 106 4.07 -7.84 5.08
CA ARG A 106 2.95 -8.19 4.18
C ARG A 106 3.41 -8.77 2.84
N LEU A 107 4.60 -8.37 2.39
CA LEU A 107 5.27 -8.90 1.21
C LEU A 107 6.08 -10.16 1.49
N GLU A 108 6.07 -10.68 2.72
CA GLU A 108 6.82 -11.87 3.16
C GLU A 108 8.34 -11.71 3.02
N GLN A 109 8.84 -10.46 3.03
CA GLN A 109 10.25 -10.10 2.91
C GLN A 109 10.84 -9.77 4.29
N LYS A 110 10.88 -10.77 5.19
CA LYS A 110 11.29 -10.57 6.59
C LYS A 110 12.68 -9.97 6.75
N ASP A 111 13.64 -10.41 5.96
CA ASP A 111 15.02 -9.90 6.01
C ASP A 111 15.10 -8.40 5.71
N LYS A 112 14.21 -7.91 4.84
CA LYS A 112 14.10 -6.49 4.51
C LYS A 112 13.29 -5.70 5.53
N ALA A 113 12.46 -6.37 6.35
CA ALA A 113 11.70 -5.73 7.41
C ALA A 113 12.59 -5.38 8.61
N GLU A 114 13.60 -6.19 8.93
CA GLU A 114 14.40 -6.07 10.16
C GLU A 114 15.01 -4.67 10.40
N PRO A 115 15.56 -3.95 9.40
CA PRO A 115 16.07 -2.59 9.59
C PRO A 115 14.99 -1.58 10.03
N TYR A 116 13.72 -1.90 9.82
CA TYR A 116 12.57 -1.06 10.12
C TYR A 116 11.82 -1.49 11.39
N ARG A 117 12.29 -2.51 12.10
CA ARG A 117 11.78 -2.94 13.40
C ARG A 117 12.07 -1.90 14.50
#